data_AF-A0A0D1LMF7-F1
#
_entry.id   AF-A0A0D1LMF7-F1
#
_cell.length_a   1.000
_cell.length_b   1.000
_cell.length_c   1.000
_cell.angle_alpha   90.00
_cell.angle_beta   90.00
_cell.angle_gamma   90.00
#
_symmetry.space_group_name_H-M   'P 1'
#
loop_
_entity.id
_entity.type
_entity.pdbx_description
1 polymer ?
#
loop_
_entity_poly.entity_id
_entity_poly.type
_entity_poly.pdbx_seq_one_letter_code
_entity_poly.pdbx_strand_id
1 'polypeptide(L)' 'MMTQSNEQIAHDLAVAIASQHYLKSSVRSFHNAITDYDEIYDELLAELAKTAHVAV' A
#
# COMPACT_ATOMS: atom_id res chain seq x y z
N MET A 1 17.62 4.25 -15.15
CA MET A 1 16.61 3.54 -14.34
C MET A 1 15.94 4.62 -13.50
N MET A 2 14.65 4.91 -13.69
CA MET A 2 13.95 5.83 -12.79
C MET A 2 13.75 5.08 -11.48
N THR A 3 14.40 5.55 -10.41
CA THR A 3 14.14 5.04 -9.06
C THR A 3 12.70 5.34 -8.73
N GLN A 4 11.87 4.31 -8.51
CA GLN A 4 10.50 4.52 -8.04
C GLN A 4 10.55 5.24 -6.70
N SER A 5 9.67 6.23 -6.51
CA SER A 5 9.54 6.89 -5.20
C SER A 5 8.98 5.92 -4.17
N ASN A 6 9.26 6.15 -2.89
CA ASN A 6 8.66 5.36 -1.81
C ASN A 6 7.13 5.37 -1.87
N GLU A 7 6.51 6.47 -2.31
CA GLU A 7 5.06 6.56 -2.54
C GLU A 7 4.59 5.60 -3.63
N GLN A 8 5.32 5.49 -4.74
CA GLN A 8 4.99 4.53 -5.81
C GLN A 8 5.10 3.09 -5.34
N ILE A 9 6.15 2.77 -4.56
CA ILE A 9 6.35 1.43 -4.00
C ILE A 9 5.23 1.08 -3.00
N ALA A 10 4.89 2.02 -2.10
CA ALA A 10 3.81 1.83 -1.13
C ALA A 10 2.45 1.65 -1.82
N HIS A 11 2.16 2.45 -2.85
CA HIS A 11 0.93 2.33 -3.64
C HIS A 11 0.79 0.95 -4.30
N ASP A 12 1.80 0.53 -5.06
CA ASP A 12 1.77 -0.75 -5.80
C ASP A 12 1.57 -1.95 -4.87
N LEU A 13 2.26 -1.94 -3.71
CA LEU A 13 2.14 -2.99 -2.70
C LEU A 13 0.78 -2.96 -1.99
N ALA A 14 0.28 -1.79 -1.59
CA ALA A 14 -1.02 -1.67 -0.93
C ALA A 14 -2.16 -2.16 -1.84
N VAL A 15 -2.14 -1.83 -3.13
CA VAL A 15 -3.10 -2.35 -4.12
C VAL A 15 -3.00 -3.88 -4.21
N ALA A 16 -1.79 -4.42 -4.30
CA ALA A 16 -1.59 -5.86 -4.41
C ALA A 16 -2.08 -6.64 -3.17
N ILE A 17 -1.93 -6.07 -1.97
CA ILE A 17 -2.40 -6.71 -0.73
C ILE A 17 -3.92 -6.59 -0.61
N ALA A 18 -4.48 -5.38 -0.75
CA ALA A 18 -5.92 -5.16 -0.63
C ALA A 18 -6.71 -5.96 -1.68
N SER A 19 -6.22 -6.05 -2.92
CA SER A 19 -6.89 -6.79 -3.99
C SER A 19 -6.91 -8.31 -3.80
N GLN A 20 -6.02 -8.90 -2.98
CA GLN A 20 -6.07 -10.32 -2.65
C GLN A 20 -7.22 -10.68 -1.70
N HIS A 21 -7.65 -9.73 -0.88
CA HIS A 21 -8.58 -9.99 0.22
C HIS A 21 -10.05 -9.72 -0.18
N TYR A 22 -10.28 -8.92 -1.22
CA TYR A 22 -11.62 -8.47 -1.58
C TYR A 22 -12.02 -8.87 -3.00
N LEU A 23 -12.95 -9.83 -3.09
CA LEU A 23 -13.65 -10.14 -4.34
C LEU A 23 -14.71 -9.07 -4.62
N LYS A 24 -14.86 -8.65 -5.88
CA LYS A 24 -15.77 -7.58 -6.40
C LYS A 24 -17.27 -7.86 -6.22
N SER A 25 -17.69 -8.63 -5.23
CA SER A 25 -19.06 -9.14 -5.10
C SER A 25 -20.02 -8.22 -4.35
N SER A 26 -19.54 -7.20 -3.62
CA SER A 26 -20.44 -6.28 -2.88
C SER A 26 -19.82 -4.90 -2.59
N VAL A 27 -20.69 -3.88 -2.41
CA VAL A 27 -20.28 -2.52 -1.99
C VAL A 27 -19.51 -2.53 -0.66
N ARG A 28 -19.88 -3.42 0.26
CA ARG A 28 -19.17 -3.61 1.54
C ARG A 28 -17.74 -4.12 1.31
N SER A 29 -17.57 -5.06 0.37
CA SER A 29 -16.24 -5.55 -0.03
C SER A 29 -15.38 -4.42 -0.61
N PHE A 30 -15.96 -3.55 -1.43
CA PHE A 30 -15.24 -2.38 -1.97
C PHE A 30 -14.87 -1.35 -0.91
N HIS A 31 -15.76 -1.04 0.04
CA HIS A 31 -15.46 -0.10 1.11
C HIS A 31 -14.31 -0.61 1.98
N ASN A 32 -14.38 -1.88 2.40
CA ASN A 32 -13.32 -2.49 3.19
C ASN A 32 -11.99 -2.56 2.40
N ALA A 33 -12.03 -2.82 1.09
CA ALA A 33 -10.82 -2.80 0.26
C ALA A 33 -10.14 -1.43 0.21
N ILE A 34 -10.92 -0.35 0.21
CA ILE A 34 -10.38 1.02 0.20
C ILE A 34 -9.81 1.37 1.57
N THR A 35 -10.52 1.06 2.65
CA THR A 35 -10.03 1.29 4.01
C THR A 35 -8.74 0.52 4.30
N ASP A 36 -8.71 -0.77 3.97
CA ASP A 36 -7.50 -1.59 4.13
C ASP A 36 -6.36 -1.06 3.25
N TYR A 37 -6.64 -0.61 2.03
CA TYR A 37 -5.64 0.01 1.16
C TYR A 37 -4.99 1.23 1.83
N ASP A 38 -5.78 2.14 2.41
CA ASP A 38 -5.27 3.36 3.05
C ASP A 38 -4.40 3.03 4.26
N GLU A 39 -4.84 2.09 5.12
CA GLU A 39 -4.07 1.64 6.29
C GLU A 39 -2.74 1.00 5.89
N ILE A 40 -2.77 0.09 4.90
CA ILE A 40 -1.57 -0.61 4.41
C ILE A 40 -0.61 0.37 3.72
N TYR A 41 -1.14 1.34 2.97
CA TYR A 41 -0.33 2.36 2.31
C TYR A 41 0.45 3.20 3.32
N ASP A 42 -0.21 3.66 4.39
CA ASP A 42 0.42 4.48 5.43
C ASP A 42 1.50 3.69 6.19
N GLU A 43 1.24 2.41 6.50
CA GLU A 43 2.21 1.52 7.14
C GLU A 43 3.46 1.29 6.27
N LEU A 44 3.25 0.99 4.98
CA LEU A 44 4.34 0.78 4.02
C LEU A 44 5.17 2.05 3.82
N LEU A 45 4.51 3.21 3.73
CA LEU A 45 5.21 4.48 3.57
C LEU A 45 6.05 4.81 4.81
N ALA A 46 5.53 4.56 6.01
CA ALA A 46 6.27 4.72 7.25
C ALA A 46 7.49 3.79 7.32
N GLU A 47 7.35 2.54 6.87
CA GLU A 47 8.46 1.56 6.88
C GLU A 47 9.53 1.90 5.85
N LEU A 48 9.14 2.32 4.65
CA LEU A 48 10.06 2.80 3.61
C LEU A 48 10.81 4.06 4.05
N ALA A 49 10.15 4.97 4.79
CA ALA A 49 10.79 6.14 5.36
C ALA A 49 11.85 5.77 6.42
N LYS A 50 11.59 4.77 7.28
CA LYS A 50 12.59 4.24 8.23
C LYS A 50 13.79 3.64 7.50
N THR A 51 13.54 2.87 6.43
CA THR A 51 14.59 2.20 5.65
C THR A 51 15.49 3.21 4.94
N ALA A 52 14.93 4.31 4.45
CA ALA A 52 15.68 5.42 3.85
C ALA A 52 16.58 6.17 4.85
N HIS A 53 16.29 6.14 6.15
CA HIS A 53 17.13 6.75 7.21
C HIS A 53 18.27 5.85 7.71
N VAL A 54 18.26 4.54 7.41
CA VAL A 54 19.29 3.58 7.86
C VAL A 54 20.42 3.40 6.83
N ALA A 55 20.29 3.95 5.62
CA ALA A 55 21.37 3.97 4.63
C ALA A 55 22.36 5.12 4.92
N VAL A 56 23.30 4.89 5.85
CA VAL A 56 24.54 5.66 6.05
C VAL A 56 25.73 4.77 5.82
#